data_AF-A0A9Q4MPF0-F1
#
_entry.id   AF-A0A9Q4MPF0-F1
#
_cell.length_a   1.000
_cell.length_b   1.000
_cell.length_c   1.000
_cell.angle_alpha   90.00
_cell.angle_beta   90.00
_cell.angle_gamma   90.00
#
_symmetry.space_group_name_H-M   'P 1'
#
loop_
_entity.id
_entity.type
_entity.pdbx_description
1 polymer ?
#
loop_
_entity_poly.entity_id
_entity_poly.type
_entity_poly.pdbx_seq_one_letter_code
_entity_poly.pdbx_strand_id
1 'polypeptide(L)'
;MMTRTVFILLISSLCTLSYCTPRTEPAQTEVLTPVDSISKDSAVIMETLPPHIEIEKELLYDKHTLEDTYLYKDTTREFQWEKMKERLSLLESIQREPSQWAILQNYKNRNGEAPLVKVFKRDAYKRVSDTLGVERYQSVPLYLLTDTVIPEIYGRDGSLVRIKAMDEDSKFARIQTVYDGEEEWYAPKKYIKQIGDTVVFDKAIFVDRHNQNIATLEHVGSKWLVRSMNPATTGQHRPPYAQETPLGMYVLQEKKSRMIYLVDGSKETGGFAPYANRFTNGAYIHGVPVNAPRKSLIEYSPSLGTTPRSHMCVRNATSHAQFVYDWAPVNETIVFVLE
;
A
#
# COMPACT_ATOMS: atom_id res chain seq x y z
N MET A 1 -51.66 -8.12 -40.82
CA MET A 1 -52.01 -8.96 -41.98
C MET A 1 -52.27 -8.01 -43.14
N MET A 2 -51.43 -8.07 -44.20
CA MET A 2 -51.42 -7.26 -45.45
C MET A 2 -51.15 -5.74 -45.26
N THR A 3 -50.23 -5.05 -45.97
CA THR A 3 -49.46 -5.34 -47.20
C THR A 3 -48.27 -4.36 -47.27
N ARG A 4 -47.10 -4.85 -47.72
CA ARG A 4 -45.90 -4.09 -48.16
C ARG A 4 -46.08 -3.64 -49.61
N THR A 5 -45.56 -2.47 -50.03
CA THR A 5 -44.76 -2.31 -51.27
C THR A 5 -44.01 -0.97 -51.33
N VAL A 6 -43.15 -0.79 -52.34
CA VAL A 6 -41.82 -0.16 -52.35
C VAL A 6 -41.79 1.13 -53.20
N PHE A 7 -40.82 2.01 -52.87
CA PHE A 7 -40.14 3.09 -53.63
C PHE A 7 -40.42 3.31 -55.14
N ILE A 8 -40.30 4.58 -55.59
CA ILE A 8 -39.46 5.04 -56.73
C ILE A 8 -39.28 6.57 -56.71
N LEU A 9 -38.04 7.01 -56.98
CA LEU A 9 -37.54 8.38 -57.17
C LEU A 9 -37.90 8.97 -58.54
N LEU A 10 -37.98 10.31 -58.66
CA LEU A 10 -37.63 11.03 -59.89
C LEU A 10 -37.15 12.46 -59.63
N ILE A 11 -35.98 12.77 -60.20
CA ILE A 11 -35.22 14.03 -60.17
C ILE A 11 -35.49 14.78 -61.49
N SER A 12 -35.62 16.12 -61.46
CA SER A 12 -34.98 17.05 -62.42
C SER A 12 -35.47 18.49 -62.24
N SER A 13 -34.56 19.45 -62.06
CA SER A 13 -34.14 20.36 -63.15
C SER A 13 -33.27 21.50 -62.61
N LEU A 14 -32.12 21.67 -63.27
CA LEU A 14 -31.15 22.77 -63.16
C LEU A 14 -31.77 24.14 -63.53
N CYS A 15 -31.23 25.20 -62.93
CA CYS A 15 -30.76 26.39 -63.67
C CYS A 15 -29.77 27.20 -62.83
N THR A 16 -28.77 27.73 -63.53
CA THR A 16 -27.46 28.16 -63.03
C THR A 16 -27.21 29.67 -63.22
N LEU A 17 -26.35 30.22 -62.35
CA LEU A 17 -25.36 31.31 -62.54
C LEU A 17 -25.76 32.80 -62.34
N SER A 18 -25.09 33.36 -61.32
CA SER A 18 -24.17 34.52 -61.32
C SER A 18 -24.67 35.95 -61.60
N TYR A 19 -24.40 36.90 -60.70
CA TYR A 19 -23.19 37.76 -60.73
C TYR A 19 -23.16 38.84 -59.60
N CYS A 20 -21.94 39.30 -59.31
CA CYS A 20 -21.50 40.57 -58.68
C CYS A 20 -21.33 40.67 -57.14
N THR A 21 -20.07 40.54 -56.70
CA THR A 21 -19.42 41.23 -55.56
C THR A 21 -18.78 42.55 -56.05
N PRO A 22 -18.55 43.63 -55.25
CA PRO A 22 -17.41 43.65 -54.29
C PRO A 22 -17.46 44.61 -53.05
N ARG A 23 -16.66 44.23 -52.03
CA ARG A 23 -15.81 45.01 -51.06
C ARG A 23 -16.31 46.32 -50.39
N THR A 24 -16.08 46.45 -49.07
CA THR A 24 -14.94 47.16 -48.39
C THR A 24 -15.16 47.24 -46.84
N GLU A 25 -14.09 47.04 -46.04
CA GLU A 25 -13.98 47.19 -44.57
C GLU A 25 -13.85 48.67 -44.09
N PRO A 26 -13.50 49.01 -42.83
CA PRO A 26 -14.17 48.77 -41.53
C PRO A 26 -14.31 50.09 -40.70
N ALA A 27 -15.11 50.10 -39.63
CA ALA A 27 -14.94 51.05 -38.52
C ALA A 27 -15.57 50.52 -37.22
N GLN A 28 -14.74 50.36 -36.18
CA GLN A 28 -15.16 50.19 -34.79
C GLN A 28 -15.59 51.56 -34.21
N THR A 29 -16.59 51.59 -33.32
CA THR A 29 -16.43 51.87 -31.86
C THR A 29 -17.78 52.22 -31.22
N GLU A 30 -18.10 51.46 -30.16
CA GLU A 30 -18.80 51.84 -28.91
C GLU A 30 -20.31 51.59 -28.61
N VAL A 31 -20.44 50.64 -27.66
CA VAL A 31 -21.39 50.44 -26.52
C VAL A 31 -22.88 50.13 -26.74
N LEU A 32 -23.28 48.89 -26.41
CA LEU A 32 -24.15 48.48 -25.27
C LEU A 32 -24.75 47.07 -25.53
N THR A 33 -24.73 46.23 -24.49
CA THR A 33 -25.15 44.81 -24.37
C THR A 33 -26.65 44.59 -24.70
N PRO A 34 -27.23 43.37 -24.89
CA PRO A 34 -26.86 42.09 -24.24
C PRO A 34 -27.20 40.75 -24.97
N VAL A 35 -26.78 39.63 -24.35
CA VAL A 35 -27.25 38.22 -24.45
C VAL A 35 -27.27 37.56 -25.84
N ASP A 36 -26.38 36.57 -26.07
CA ASP A 36 -26.88 35.20 -26.26
C ASP A 36 -25.81 34.11 -26.04
N SER A 37 -26.33 33.01 -25.52
CA SER A 37 -25.78 31.67 -25.33
C SER A 37 -24.48 31.31 -26.06
N ILE A 38 -23.52 30.77 -25.31
CA ILE A 38 -23.04 29.38 -25.39
C ILE A 38 -22.09 29.23 -24.18
N SER A 39 -22.62 28.70 -23.08
CA SER A 39 -21.78 28.06 -22.08
C SER A 39 -21.27 26.78 -22.72
N LYS A 40 -20.08 26.85 -23.32
CA LYS A 40 -19.26 25.65 -23.45
C LYS A 40 -19.03 25.19 -22.02
N ASP A 41 -19.61 24.04 -21.68
CA ASP A 41 -19.16 23.20 -20.59
C ASP A 41 -17.65 23.09 -20.71
N SER A 42 -16.96 23.94 -19.94
CA SER A 42 -15.69 23.57 -19.36
C SER A 42 -16.04 22.44 -18.41
N ALA A 43 -16.19 21.24 -18.96
CA ALA A 43 -15.90 20.03 -18.23
C ALA A 43 -14.47 20.25 -17.72
N VAL A 44 -14.42 20.71 -16.47
CA VAL A 44 -13.22 20.82 -15.68
C VAL A 44 -12.68 19.40 -15.68
N ILE A 45 -11.70 19.14 -16.54
CA ILE A 45 -10.73 18.09 -16.30
C ILE A 45 -10.06 18.56 -15.03
N MET A 46 -10.62 18.17 -13.89
CA MET A 46 -10.01 18.34 -12.60
C MET A 46 -8.83 17.38 -12.66
N GLU A 47 -7.71 17.89 -13.16
CA GLU A 47 -6.41 17.30 -12.92
C GLU A 47 -6.27 17.32 -11.39
N THR A 48 -6.73 16.25 -10.74
CA THR A 48 -6.95 16.27 -9.30
C THR A 48 -5.59 16.33 -8.65
N LEU A 49 -5.22 17.51 -8.16
CA LEU A 49 -4.03 17.67 -7.34
C LEU A 49 -4.06 16.58 -6.25
N PRO A 50 -2.88 16.02 -5.91
CA PRO A 50 -2.79 15.07 -4.80
C PRO A 50 -3.42 15.72 -3.55
N PRO A 51 -4.14 14.94 -2.72
CA PRO A 51 -4.79 15.48 -1.54
C PRO A 51 -3.75 16.15 -0.65
N HIS A 52 -4.09 17.35 -0.18
CA HIS A 52 -3.27 18.08 0.77
C HIS A 52 -3.40 17.40 2.13
N ILE A 53 -2.28 16.94 2.67
CA ILE A 53 -2.24 16.22 3.95
C ILE A 53 -1.87 17.18 5.07
N GLU A 54 -2.81 17.40 5.98
CA GLU A 54 -2.59 18.06 7.26
C GLU A 54 -2.31 17.00 8.34
N ILE A 55 -1.21 17.19 9.08
CA ILE A 55 -0.83 16.34 10.21
C ILE A 55 -0.79 17.18 11.48
N GLU A 56 -1.53 16.76 12.50
CA GLU A 56 -1.48 17.35 13.84
C GLU A 56 -1.09 16.31 14.89
N LYS A 57 -0.51 16.74 16.01
CA LYS A 57 -0.14 15.83 17.10
C LYS A 57 -1.24 15.79 18.16
N GLU A 58 -1.81 14.61 18.36
CA GLU A 58 -2.78 14.33 19.41
C GLU A 58 -2.56 12.89 19.90
N LEU A 59 -1.53 12.74 20.73
CA LEU A 59 -1.04 11.43 21.17
C LEU A 59 -2.07 10.73 22.06
N LEU A 60 -2.36 9.47 21.74
CA LEU A 60 -3.08 8.54 22.61
C LEU A 60 -2.12 7.73 23.48
N TYR A 61 -0.84 7.72 23.11
CA TYR A 61 0.25 7.10 23.85
C TYR A 61 1.49 7.99 23.81
N ASP A 62 2.03 8.31 24.99
CA ASP A 62 3.09 9.30 25.17
C ASP A 62 4.38 8.73 25.83
N LYS A 63 4.36 7.50 26.35
CA LYS A 63 5.51 6.91 27.02
C LYS A 63 6.65 6.60 26.03
N HIS A 64 7.88 6.93 26.40
CA HIS A 64 9.07 6.79 25.53
C HIS A 64 8.97 7.58 24.22
N THR A 65 8.13 8.62 24.19
CA THR A 65 7.97 9.46 23.01
C THR A 65 9.27 10.15 22.64
N LEU A 66 9.51 10.24 21.34
CA LEU A 66 10.63 10.97 20.75
C LEU A 66 10.14 12.33 20.28
N GLU A 67 11.04 13.32 20.33
CA GLU A 67 10.86 14.59 19.62
C GLU A 67 10.85 14.35 18.09
N ASP A 68 10.38 15.33 17.31
CA ASP A 68 10.41 15.26 15.84
C ASP A 68 11.81 15.02 15.31
N THR A 69 12.78 15.65 15.95
CA THR A 69 14.21 15.55 15.67
C THR A 69 14.92 15.25 16.98
N TYR A 70 15.77 14.22 17.01
CA TYR A 70 16.43 13.75 18.22
C TYR A 70 17.86 13.30 17.95
N LEU A 71 18.72 13.43 18.96
CA LEU A 71 20.12 13.03 18.88
C LEU A 71 20.27 11.52 19.08
N TYR A 72 21.13 10.92 18.26
CA TYR A 72 21.62 9.56 18.44
C TYR A 72 23.13 9.51 18.19
N LYS A 73 23.91 9.38 19.27
CA LYS A 73 25.38 9.51 19.23
C LYS A 73 25.78 10.81 18.51
N ASP A 74 26.61 10.70 17.47
CA ASP A 74 27.11 11.82 16.68
C ASP A 74 26.22 12.14 15.47
N THR A 75 24.98 11.61 15.44
CA THR A 75 24.02 11.80 14.34
C THR A 75 22.72 12.39 14.86
N THR A 76 22.03 13.13 13.99
CA THR A 76 20.66 13.60 14.23
C THR A 76 19.71 12.71 13.45
N ARG A 77 18.58 12.39 14.06
CA ARG A 77 17.51 11.58 13.46
C ARG A 77 16.19 12.32 13.54
N GLU A 78 15.26 11.91 12.70
CA GLU A 78 13.97 12.56 12.63
C GLU A 78 12.84 11.60 12.25
N PHE A 79 11.62 12.03 12.50
CA PHE A 79 10.46 11.50 11.80
C PHE A 79 10.39 12.15 10.42
N GLN A 80 10.40 11.34 9.37
CA GLN A 80 10.40 11.81 7.98
C GLN A 80 9.00 12.28 7.54
N TRP A 81 8.50 13.36 8.15
CA TRP A 81 7.11 13.82 8.01
C TRP A 81 6.69 14.07 6.57
N GLU A 82 7.57 14.63 5.73
CA GLU A 82 7.25 14.85 4.31
C GLU A 82 7.05 13.53 3.56
N LYS A 83 7.90 12.52 3.78
CA LYS A 83 7.68 11.18 3.23
C LYS A 83 6.38 10.55 3.76
N MET A 84 6.06 10.75 5.03
CA MET A 84 4.79 10.25 5.59
C MET A 84 3.59 10.93 4.91
N LYS A 85 3.62 12.26 4.71
CA LYS A 85 2.58 13.00 3.97
C LYS A 85 2.42 12.48 2.54
N GLU A 86 3.51 12.22 1.82
CA GLU A 86 3.45 11.63 0.46
C GLU A 86 2.73 10.28 0.47
N ARG A 87 3.02 9.41 1.45
CA ARG A 87 2.38 8.09 1.57
C ARG A 87 0.92 8.17 2.02
N LEU A 88 0.56 9.12 2.88
CA LEU A 88 -0.83 9.39 3.23
C LEU A 88 -1.60 9.97 2.03
N SER A 89 -0.96 10.83 1.25
CA SER A 89 -1.55 11.40 0.04
C SER A 89 -1.84 10.32 -1.00
N LEU A 90 -0.93 9.35 -1.16
CA LEU A 90 -1.19 8.13 -1.93
C LEU A 90 -2.38 7.34 -1.35
N LEU A 91 -2.38 7.07 -0.04
CA LEU A 91 -3.43 6.28 0.62
C LEU A 91 -4.83 6.91 0.45
N GLU A 92 -4.95 8.23 0.60
CA GLU A 92 -6.20 8.93 0.35
C GLU A 92 -6.58 8.89 -1.13
N SER A 93 -5.62 9.12 -2.04
CA SER A 93 -5.87 9.09 -3.48
C SER A 93 -6.41 7.75 -3.94
N ILE A 94 -5.83 6.64 -3.49
CA ILE A 94 -6.25 5.31 -3.92
C ILE A 94 -7.64 4.92 -3.40
N GLN A 95 -8.12 5.59 -2.36
CA GLN A 95 -9.43 5.36 -1.74
C GLN A 95 -10.53 6.30 -2.25
N ARG A 96 -10.22 7.30 -3.09
CA ARG A 96 -11.21 8.21 -3.68
C ARG A 96 -12.26 7.50 -4.51
N GLU A 97 -11.87 6.43 -5.19
CA GLU A 97 -12.76 5.61 -6.00
C GLU A 97 -13.16 4.33 -5.23
N PRO A 98 -14.46 4.00 -5.15
CA PRO A 98 -14.92 2.74 -4.63
C PRO A 98 -14.19 1.57 -5.32
N SER A 99 -13.48 0.78 -4.53
CA SER A 99 -12.63 -0.30 -5.03
C SER A 99 -12.90 -1.58 -4.26
N GLN A 100 -12.95 -2.69 -4.97
CA GLN A 100 -12.92 -4.01 -4.31
C GLN A 100 -11.48 -4.31 -3.91
N TRP A 101 -11.20 -4.21 -2.61
CA TRP A 101 -9.86 -4.43 -2.08
C TRP A 101 -9.56 -5.90 -1.81
N ALA A 102 -8.29 -6.26 -1.94
CA ALA A 102 -7.79 -7.54 -1.49
C ALA A 102 -6.35 -7.46 -0.98
N ILE A 103 -5.96 -8.50 -0.25
CA ILE A 103 -4.63 -8.69 0.31
C ILE A 103 -3.99 -9.90 -0.37
N LEU A 104 -2.76 -9.76 -0.86
CA LEU A 104 -1.94 -10.89 -1.28
C LEU A 104 -1.51 -11.69 -0.05
N GLN A 105 -1.83 -12.99 0.01
CA GLN A 105 -1.53 -13.84 1.16
C GLN A 105 -0.84 -15.13 0.75
N ASN A 106 0.35 -15.35 1.28
CA ASN A 106 1.00 -16.65 1.22
C ASN A 106 1.96 -16.92 2.39
N TYR A 107 1.76 -16.29 3.55
CA TYR A 107 2.56 -16.55 4.74
C TYR A 107 2.80 -18.05 5.00
N LYS A 108 4.07 -18.43 5.16
CA LYS A 108 4.55 -19.82 5.29
C LYS A 108 4.08 -20.78 4.19
N ASN A 109 3.87 -20.29 2.97
CA ASN A 109 3.33 -21.05 1.84
C ASN A 109 1.98 -21.74 2.17
N ARG A 110 1.15 -21.14 3.04
CA ARG A 110 -0.14 -21.73 3.44
C ARG A 110 -1.09 -21.97 2.26
N ASN A 111 -0.95 -21.19 1.19
CA ASN A 111 -1.74 -21.33 -0.05
C ASN A 111 -0.99 -22.11 -1.15
N GLY A 112 0.09 -22.80 -0.78
CA GLY A 112 0.98 -23.56 -1.64
C GLY A 112 2.18 -22.74 -2.10
N GLU A 113 3.31 -23.43 -2.34
CA GLU A 113 4.52 -22.79 -2.87
C GLU A 113 4.22 -22.16 -4.24
N ALA A 114 4.65 -20.91 -4.43
CA ALA A 114 4.50 -20.21 -5.71
C ALA A 114 5.28 -20.95 -6.81
N PRO A 115 4.80 -21.04 -8.06
CA PRO A 115 5.60 -21.54 -9.19
C PRO A 115 6.85 -20.69 -9.42
N LEU A 116 7.82 -21.23 -10.18
CA LEU A 116 9.04 -20.50 -10.51
C LEU A 116 8.74 -19.42 -11.56
N VAL A 117 9.23 -18.19 -11.34
CA VAL A 117 9.15 -17.09 -12.31
C VAL A 117 10.12 -17.26 -13.47
N LYS A 118 9.84 -16.58 -14.60
CA LYS A 118 10.65 -16.64 -15.83
C LYS A 118 12.13 -16.34 -15.59
N VAL A 119 12.41 -15.26 -14.85
CA VAL A 119 13.77 -14.82 -14.53
C VAL A 119 13.91 -14.75 -13.01
N PHE A 120 14.76 -15.60 -12.46
CA PHE A 120 15.03 -15.65 -11.03
C PHE A 120 16.53 -15.64 -10.75
N LYS A 121 16.88 -15.20 -9.55
CA LYS A 121 18.24 -15.28 -9.01
C LYS A 121 18.21 -16.00 -7.66
N ARG A 122 19.39 -16.45 -7.22
CA ARG A 122 19.58 -16.86 -5.83
C ARG A 122 20.12 -15.69 -5.02
N ASP A 123 19.46 -15.36 -3.93
CA ASP A 123 19.87 -14.27 -3.05
C ASP A 123 20.99 -14.67 -2.08
N ALA A 124 21.39 -13.75 -1.20
CA ALA A 124 22.40 -13.98 -0.16
C ALA A 124 22.02 -15.10 0.84
N TYR A 125 20.74 -15.47 0.90
CA TYR A 125 20.19 -16.56 1.72
C TYR A 125 20.11 -17.88 0.94
N LYS A 126 20.62 -17.92 -0.30
CA LYS A 126 20.53 -19.03 -1.26
C LYS A 126 19.09 -19.37 -1.67
N ARG A 127 18.13 -18.50 -1.38
CA ARG A 127 16.72 -18.64 -1.72
C ARG A 127 16.47 -18.09 -3.12
N VAL A 128 15.43 -18.58 -3.75
CA VAL A 128 14.99 -18.11 -5.08
C VAL A 128 14.23 -16.81 -4.89
N SER A 129 14.61 -15.79 -5.65
CA SER A 129 13.95 -14.48 -5.68
C SER A 129 13.81 -14.00 -7.11
N ASP A 130 12.81 -13.16 -7.38
CA ASP A 130 12.63 -12.54 -8.69
C ASP A 130 13.67 -11.42 -8.95
N THR A 131 13.50 -10.73 -10.07
CA THR A 131 14.36 -9.61 -10.50
C THR A 131 14.31 -8.44 -9.51
N LEU A 132 13.17 -8.21 -8.86
CA LEU A 132 12.94 -7.16 -7.86
C LEU A 132 13.41 -7.55 -6.44
N GLY A 133 13.88 -8.79 -6.26
CA GLY A 133 14.35 -9.28 -4.97
C GLY A 133 13.24 -9.74 -4.02
N VAL A 134 12.04 -9.99 -4.52
CA VAL A 134 10.97 -10.65 -3.74
C VAL A 134 11.25 -12.16 -3.74
N GLU A 135 11.40 -12.74 -2.55
CA GLU A 135 11.62 -14.18 -2.40
C GLU A 135 10.41 -14.98 -2.88
N ARG A 136 10.62 -16.11 -3.53
CA ARG A 136 9.56 -17.08 -3.88
C ARG A 136 8.83 -17.60 -2.65
N TYR A 137 9.57 -17.80 -1.56
CA TYR A 137 9.01 -18.28 -0.31
C TYR A 137 8.07 -17.24 0.29
N GLN A 138 6.84 -17.64 0.54
CA GLN A 138 5.75 -16.82 1.11
C GLN A 138 5.20 -15.73 0.18
N SER A 139 5.47 -15.80 -1.11
CA SER A 139 4.99 -14.79 -2.06
C SER A 139 3.90 -15.33 -2.98
N VAL A 140 3.27 -14.42 -3.72
CA VAL A 140 2.19 -14.70 -4.66
C VAL A 140 2.73 -14.60 -6.09
N PRO A 141 2.58 -15.62 -6.94
CA PRO A 141 3.01 -15.53 -8.33
C PRO A 141 2.11 -14.56 -9.11
N LEU A 142 2.71 -13.57 -9.77
CA LEU A 142 2.02 -12.61 -10.63
C LEU A 142 2.31 -12.90 -12.09
N TYR A 143 1.26 -12.91 -12.90
CA TYR A 143 1.28 -13.30 -14.31
C TYR A 143 0.88 -12.11 -15.18
N LEU A 144 1.51 -12.01 -16.35
CA LEU A 144 1.09 -11.03 -17.35
C LEU A 144 -0.33 -11.32 -17.82
N LEU A 145 -1.05 -10.27 -18.26
CA LEU A 145 -2.39 -10.44 -18.83
C LEU A 145 -2.40 -11.25 -20.14
N THR A 146 -1.24 -11.39 -20.78
CA THR A 146 -1.01 -12.14 -22.02
C THR A 146 -0.47 -13.56 -21.80
N ASP A 147 -0.06 -13.92 -20.57
CA ASP A 147 0.58 -15.20 -20.26
C ASP A 147 0.28 -15.64 -18.83
N THR A 148 -0.58 -16.66 -18.71
CA THR A 148 -0.95 -17.30 -17.43
C THR A 148 -0.23 -18.63 -17.21
N VAL A 149 0.78 -18.99 -18.01
CA VAL A 149 1.50 -20.26 -17.92
C VAL A 149 2.68 -20.12 -16.95
N ILE A 150 3.49 -19.07 -17.11
CA ILE A 150 4.68 -18.83 -16.28
C ILE A 150 4.58 -17.45 -15.63
N PRO A 151 4.71 -17.33 -14.29
CA PRO A 151 4.65 -16.03 -13.64
C PRO A 151 5.86 -15.17 -14.01
N GLU A 152 5.63 -13.87 -14.06
CA GLU A 152 6.64 -12.85 -14.39
C GLU A 152 7.47 -12.50 -13.15
N ILE A 153 6.80 -12.20 -12.04
CA ILE A 153 7.39 -11.76 -10.77
C ILE A 153 6.59 -12.31 -9.57
N TYR A 154 7.06 -12.01 -8.36
CA TYR A 154 6.34 -12.33 -7.13
C TYR A 154 5.77 -11.07 -6.46
N GLY A 155 4.47 -11.11 -6.16
CA GLY A 155 3.79 -10.17 -5.28
C GLY A 155 4.05 -10.55 -3.82
N ARG A 156 4.35 -9.56 -2.98
CA ARG A 156 4.71 -9.78 -1.59
C ARG A 156 3.47 -10.04 -0.73
N ASP A 157 3.58 -10.97 0.23
CA ASP A 157 2.52 -11.21 1.20
C ASP A 157 2.22 -9.95 2.02
N GLY A 158 0.95 -9.64 2.23
CA GLY A 158 0.45 -8.45 2.90
C GLY A 158 0.24 -7.24 2.01
N SER A 159 0.65 -7.26 0.74
CA SER A 159 0.39 -6.15 -0.18
C SER A 159 -1.12 -5.96 -0.41
N LEU A 160 -1.55 -4.70 -0.34
CA LEU A 160 -2.89 -4.27 -0.75
C LEU A 160 -2.96 -4.21 -2.28
N VAL A 161 -4.05 -4.70 -2.86
CA VAL A 161 -4.32 -4.66 -4.30
C VAL A 161 -5.80 -4.39 -4.56
N ARG A 162 -6.15 -3.83 -5.72
CA ARG A 162 -7.55 -3.76 -6.19
C ARG A 162 -7.88 -5.01 -7.00
N ILE A 163 -9.08 -5.54 -6.84
CA ILE A 163 -9.64 -6.53 -7.75
C ILE A 163 -10.28 -5.78 -8.92
N LYS A 164 -9.83 -6.07 -10.15
CA LYS A 164 -10.38 -5.51 -11.40
C LYS A 164 -11.33 -6.47 -12.09
N ALA A 165 -11.13 -7.78 -11.91
CA ALA A 165 -12.06 -8.83 -12.34
C ALA A 165 -11.80 -10.13 -11.57
N MET A 166 -12.86 -10.89 -11.28
CA MET A 166 -12.76 -12.18 -10.59
C MET A 166 -13.86 -13.14 -11.07
N ASP A 167 -13.77 -13.58 -12.33
CA ASP A 167 -14.79 -14.43 -12.97
C ASP A 167 -14.85 -15.83 -12.36
N GLU A 168 -16.03 -16.34 -12.01
CA GLU A 168 -16.21 -17.61 -11.26
C GLU A 168 -15.44 -18.79 -11.87
N ASP A 169 -15.52 -18.97 -13.20
CA ASP A 169 -14.90 -20.08 -13.92
C ASP A 169 -13.36 -19.98 -14.05
N SER A 170 -12.78 -18.82 -13.74
CA SER A 170 -11.33 -18.62 -13.78
C SER A 170 -10.66 -19.01 -12.46
N LYS A 171 -9.47 -19.60 -12.55
CA LYS A 171 -8.59 -19.81 -11.39
C LYS A 171 -7.81 -18.55 -10.99
N PHE A 172 -7.83 -17.53 -11.83
CA PHE A 172 -7.13 -16.26 -11.64
C PHE A 172 -8.12 -15.13 -11.36
N ALA A 173 -7.65 -14.13 -10.63
CA ALA A 173 -8.27 -12.81 -10.60
C ALA A 173 -7.34 -11.82 -11.30
N ARG A 174 -7.93 -10.84 -11.98
CA ARG A 174 -7.20 -9.66 -12.46
C ARG A 174 -7.14 -8.66 -11.33
N ILE A 175 -5.93 -8.33 -10.91
CA ILE A 175 -5.66 -7.40 -9.82
C ILE A 175 -4.86 -6.20 -10.33
N GLN A 176 -4.87 -5.11 -9.55
CA GLN A 176 -4.04 -3.93 -9.78
C GLN A 176 -3.22 -3.64 -8.52
N THR A 177 -1.91 -3.43 -8.67
CA THR A 177 -1.05 -2.94 -7.58
C THR A 177 -1.35 -1.47 -7.29
N VAL A 178 -1.03 -1.01 -6.08
CA VAL A 178 -1.31 0.39 -5.66
C VAL A 178 -0.14 1.12 -5.00
N TYR A 179 0.96 0.43 -4.68
CA TYR A 179 2.10 1.03 -4.01
C TYR A 179 3.23 1.38 -4.98
N ASP A 180 3.74 0.38 -5.71
CA ASP A 180 4.81 0.54 -6.69
C ASP A 180 4.22 0.51 -8.11
N GLY A 181 3.42 1.53 -8.43
CA GLY A 181 2.72 1.65 -9.70
C GLY A 181 1.33 1.01 -9.72
N GLU A 182 0.57 1.35 -10.76
CA GLU A 182 -0.82 0.92 -10.96
C GLU A 182 -0.95 -0.19 -12.02
N GLU A 183 0.02 -1.11 -12.03
CA GLU A 183 0.09 -2.20 -13.00
C GLU A 183 -0.96 -3.30 -12.73
N GLU A 184 -1.51 -3.86 -13.81
CA GLU A 184 -2.46 -4.97 -13.74
C GLU A 184 -1.78 -6.32 -13.94
N TRP A 185 -2.18 -7.29 -13.11
CA TRP A 185 -1.62 -8.64 -13.09
C TRP A 185 -2.73 -9.69 -12.97
N TYR A 186 -2.48 -10.88 -13.50
CA TYR A 186 -3.22 -12.07 -13.07
C TYR A 186 -2.56 -12.68 -11.84
N ALA A 187 -3.35 -12.99 -10.82
CA ALA A 187 -2.92 -13.72 -9.63
C ALA A 187 -3.88 -14.88 -9.35
N PRO A 188 -3.40 -16.09 -8.99
CA PRO A 188 -4.30 -17.20 -8.66
C PRO A 188 -5.15 -16.86 -7.44
N LYS A 189 -6.48 -17.09 -7.54
CA LYS A 189 -7.47 -16.69 -6.52
C LYS A 189 -7.15 -17.23 -5.12
N LYS A 190 -6.54 -18.40 -5.02
CA LYS A 190 -6.14 -19.02 -3.74
C LYS A 190 -5.15 -18.18 -2.91
N TYR A 191 -4.46 -17.22 -3.53
CA TYR A 191 -3.54 -16.30 -2.85
C TYR A 191 -4.17 -14.96 -2.50
N ILE A 192 -5.45 -14.74 -2.84
CA ILE A 192 -6.11 -13.44 -2.73
C ILE A 192 -7.14 -13.53 -1.61
N LYS A 193 -6.96 -12.70 -0.60
CA LYS A 193 -7.96 -12.49 0.43
C LYS A 193 -8.70 -11.19 0.14
N GLN A 194 -9.93 -11.28 -0.35
CA GLN A 194 -10.81 -10.13 -0.46
C GLN A 194 -11.11 -9.58 0.95
N ILE A 195 -11.17 -8.26 1.07
CA ILE A 195 -11.58 -7.57 2.30
C ILE A 195 -12.92 -6.87 2.06
N GLY A 196 -13.59 -6.46 3.14
CA GLY A 196 -14.91 -5.83 3.06
C GLY A 196 -14.92 -4.60 2.14
N ASP A 197 -15.99 -4.43 1.38
CA ASP A 197 -16.22 -3.28 0.51
C ASP A 197 -16.42 -1.96 1.27
N THR A 198 -16.76 -2.05 2.56
CA THR A 198 -16.85 -0.90 3.48
C THR A 198 -15.54 -0.55 4.17
N VAL A 199 -14.44 -1.28 3.91
CA VAL A 199 -13.16 -1.00 4.56
C VAL A 199 -12.59 0.33 4.05
N VAL A 200 -12.32 1.22 4.99
CA VAL A 200 -11.57 2.45 4.79
C VAL A 200 -10.35 2.40 5.69
N PHE A 201 -9.18 2.66 5.11
CA PHE A 201 -7.91 2.73 5.82
C PHE A 201 -7.72 4.12 6.40
N ASP A 202 -8.28 4.34 7.58
CA ASP A 202 -8.13 5.55 8.39
C ASP A 202 -6.97 5.45 9.41
N LYS A 203 -6.32 4.28 9.52
CA LYS A 203 -5.19 4.03 10.43
C LYS A 203 -3.96 3.63 9.66
N ALA A 204 -2.86 4.34 9.92
CA ALA A 204 -1.57 4.11 9.31
C ALA A 204 -0.47 3.97 10.38
N ILE A 205 0.45 3.05 10.16
CA ILE A 205 1.66 2.87 10.98
C ILE A 205 2.86 3.09 10.07
N PHE A 206 3.77 3.98 10.45
CA PHE A 206 5.00 4.25 9.73
C PHE A 206 6.18 3.69 10.48
N VAL A 207 6.94 2.80 9.83
CA VAL A 207 8.19 2.24 10.34
C VAL A 207 9.33 2.79 9.52
N ASP A 208 10.21 3.55 10.17
CA ASP A 208 11.40 4.10 9.56
C ASP A 208 12.61 3.21 9.86
N ARG A 209 13.12 2.55 8.82
CA ARG A 209 14.30 1.67 8.92
C ARG A 209 15.60 2.47 9.01
N HIS A 210 15.65 3.69 8.51
CA HIS A 210 16.85 4.53 8.58
C HIS A 210 16.99 5.15 9.98
N ASN A 211 15.95 5.84 10.44
CA ASN A 211 15.94 6.54 11.73
C ASN A 211 15.59 5.64 12.92
N GLN A 212 15.16 4.39 12.66
CA GLN A 212 14.77 3.42 13.68
C GLN A 212 13.68 3.96 14.62
N ASN A 213 12.64 4.56 14.04
CA ASN A 213 11.46 5.01 14.78
C ASN A 213 10.18 4.45 14.16
N ILE A 214 9.10 4.60 14.92
CA ILE A 214 7.75 4.22 14.52
C ILE A 214 6.77 5.33 14.91
N ALA A 215 5.85 5.65 14.01
CA ALA A 215 4.73 6.55 14.27
C ALA A 215 3.40 5.86 13.94
N THR A 216 2.35 6.20 14.66
CA THR A 216 0.97 5.81 14.33
C THR A 216 0.16 7.06 14.05
N LEU A 217 -0.66 7.01 13.01
CA LEU A 217 -1.50 8.12 12.56
C LEU A 217 -2.91 7.64 12.30
N GLU A 218 -3.89 8.50 12.59
CA GLU A 218 -5.31 8.25 12.44
C GLU A 218 -5.99 9.39 11.71
N HIS A 219 -6.69 9.11 10.62
CA HIS A 219 -7.48 10.09 9.90
C HIS A 219 -8.76 10.43 10.67
N VAL A 220 -8.91 11.68 11.08
CA VAL A 220 -10.08 12.17 11.81
C VAL A 220 -10.55 13.48 11.18
N GLY A 221 -11.76 13.47 10.62
CA GLY A 221 -12.30 14.61 9.90
C GLY A 221 -11.56 14.85 8.60
N SER A 222 -10.75 15.92 8.54
CA SER A 222 -9.97 16.33 7.36
C SER A 222 -8.46 16.25 7.57
N LYS A 223 -8.00 15.65 8.66
CA LYS A 223 -6.59 15.64 9.07
C LYS A 223 -6.15 14.29 9.59
N TRP A 224 -4.85 14.05 9.56
CA TRP A 224 -4.22 12.91 10.20
C TRP A 224 -3.67 13.30 11.57
N LEU A 225 -4.11 12.61 12.61
CA LEU A 225 -3.67 12.81 13.98
C LEU A 225 -2.57 11.82 14.33
N VAL A 226 -1.42 12.30 14.76
CA VAL A 226 -0.34 11.45 15.30
C VAL A 226 -0.79 10.91 16.64
N ARG A 227 -0.90 9.58 16.77
CA ARG A 227 -1.38 8.88 17.97
C ARG A 227 -0.26 8.34 18.85
N SER A 228 0.93 8.11 18.29
CA SER A 228 2.13 7.74 19.03
C SER A 228 3.38 7.99 18.19
N MET A 229 4.51 8.28 18.84
CA MET A 229 5.83 8.40 18.22
C MET A 229 6.85 7.70 19.12
N ASN A 230 7.56 6.67 18.67
CA ASN A 230 8.42 5.87 19.56
C ASN A 230 9.70 5.36 18.86
N PRO A 231 10.75 5.02 19.62
CA PRO A 231 11.90 4.33 19.06
C PRO A 231 11.53 2.88 18.71
N ALA A 232 12.05 2.40 17.58
CA ALA A 232 11.85 1.04 17.10
C ALA A 232 13.18 0.36 16.79
N THR A 233 13.19 -0.96 16.62
CA THR A 233 14.33 -1.69 16.04
C THR A 233 13.85 -2.60 14.94
N THR A 234 14.33 -2.38 13.72
CA THR A 234 13.91 -3.14 12.54
C THR A 234 14.83 -4.33 12.25
N GLY A 235 14.49 -5.07 11.20
CA GLY A 235 15.24 -6.21 10.67
C GLY A 235 16.63 -5.84 10.18
N GLN A 236 17.62 -6.64 10.57
CA GLN A 236 19.01 -6.53 10.12
C GLN A 236 19.28 -7.47 8.94
N HIS A 237 20.06 -7.01 7.96
CA HIS A 237 20.69 -7.89 6.99
C HIS A 237 21.75 -8.77 7.67
N ARG A 238 21.44 -10.04 7.93
CA ARG A 238 22.41 -11.03 8.44
C ARG A 238 21.99 -12.45 8.06
N PRO A 239 22.33 -12.90 6.85
CA PRO A 239 22.16 -14.29 6.44
C PRO A 239 22.80 -15.29 7.41
N PRO A 240 22.20 -16.49 7.61
CA PRO A 240 20.97 -16.97 6.98
C PRO A 240 19.69 -16.66 7.78
N TYR A 241 19.80 -16.08 8.98
CA TYR A 241 18.70 -16.07 9.96
C TYR A 241 17.95 -14.74 10.07
N ALA A 242 18.57 -13.61 9.73
CA ALA A 242 17.93 -12.30 9.82
C ALA A 242 17.90 -11.59 8.48
N GLN A 243 16.78 -10.93 8.20
CA GLN A 243 16.51 -10.16 7.01
C GLN A 243 16.05 -8.76 7.41
N GLU A 244 16.29 -7.81 6.51
CA GLU A 244 15.71 -6.48 6.61
C GLU A 244 14.19 -6.56 6.65
N THR A 245 13.58 -5.65 7.41
CA THR A 245 12.14 -5.44 7.32
C THR A 245 11.81 -4.96 5.90
N PRO A 246 10.94 -5.64 5.14
CA PRO A 246 10.68 -5.26 3.75
C PRO A 246 10.09 -3.85 3.64
N LEU A 247 10.65 -3.02 2.74
CA LEU A 247 10.02 -1.74 2.35
C LEU A 247 8.70 -1.99 1.66
N GLY A 248 7.72 -1.10 1.84
CA GLY A 248 6.45 -1.22 1.13
C GLY A 248 5.25 -0.70 1.92
N MET A 249 4.07 -0.91 1.33
CA MET A 249 2.77 -0.72 1.97
C MET A 249 2.09 -2.07 2.17
N TYR A 250 1.70 -2.35 3.41
CA TYR A 250 1.16 -3.65 3.82
C TYR A 250 -0.09 -3.47 4.67
N VAL A 251 -0.99 -4.45 4.62
CA VAL A 251 -2.12 -4.51 5.53
C VAL A 251 -1.73 -5.28 6.79
N LEU A 252 -2.16 -4.83 7.98
CA LEU A 252 -2.04 -5.59 9.22
C LEU A 252 -2.97 -6.80 9.18
N GLN A 253 -2.44 -8.02 9.32
CA GLN A 253 -3.16 -9.27 8.98
C GLN A 253 -3.42 -10.22 10.14
N GLU A 254 -2.62 -10.18 11.21
CA GLU A 254 -2.75 -11.12 12.32
C GLU A 254 -2.24 -10.50 13.62
N LYS A 255 -2.88 -10.84 14.74
CA LYS A 255 -2.51 -10.42 16.08
C LYS A 255 -2.24 -11.61 16.99
N LYS A 256 -1.16 -11.56 17.76
CA LYS A 256 -0.81 -12.55 18.78
C LYS A 256 -0.38 -11.86 20.07
N SER A 257 -1.10 -12.10 21.16
CA SER A 257 -0.69 -11.61 22.49
C SER A 257 0.69 -12.17 22.88
N ARG A 258 0.99 -13.41 22.46
CA ARG A 258 2.29 -14.07 22.61
C ARG A 258 2.67 -14.78 21.32
N MET A 259 3.64 -14.23 20.58
CA MET A 259 4.22 -14.89 19.42
C MET A 259 5.45 -15.70 19.83
N ILE A 260 5.37 -17.03 19.71
CA ILE A 260 6.51 -17.91 19.99
C ILE A 260 7.54 -17.82 18.86
N TYR A 261 8.82 -17.70 19.22
CA TYR A 261 9.93 -17.85 18.29
C TYR A 261 10.85 -19.00 18.72
N LEU A 262 11.55 -19.56 17.75
CA LEU A 262 12.46 -20.69 17.93
C LEU A 262 13.90 -20.20 18.02
N VAL A 263 14.78 -21.05 18.54
CA VAL A 263 16.23 -20.85 18.46
C VAL A 263 16.66 -20.98 16.99
N ASP A 264 17.56 -20.10 16.54
CA ASP A 264 18.06 -20.10 15.17
C ASP A 264 18.61 -21.48 14.78
N GLY A 265 18.14 -22.02 13.66
CA GLY A 265 18.56 -23.33 13.15
C GLY A 265 18.01 -24.54 13.90
N SER A 266 17.10 -24.35 14.86
CA SER A 266 16.55 -25.39 15.72
C SER A 266 15.02 -25.39 15.76
N LYS A 267 14.44 -26.49 16.25
CA LYS A 267 13.00 -26.60 16.59
C LYS A 267 12.70 -26.23 18.04
N GLU A 268 13.72 -25.94 18.83
CA GLU A 268 13.59 -25.57 20.24
C GLU A 268 12.98 -24.18 20.39
N THR A 269 12.17 -24.00 21.44
CA THR A 269 11.57 -22.70 21.75
C THR A 269 12.63 -21.74 22.28
N GLY A 270 12.87 -20.65 21.55
CA GLY A 270 13.80 -19.59 21.97
C GLY A 270 13.16 -18.58 22.93
N GLY A 271 11.84 -18.43 22.87
CA GLY A 271 11.10 -17.51 23.73
C GLY A 271 9.79 -17.04 23.11
N PHE A 272 9.34 -15.86 23.52
CA PHE A 272 8.16 -15.22 22.92
C PHE A 272 8.31 -13.70 22.80
N ALA A 273 7.65 -13.13 21.80
CA ALA A 273 7.46 -11.70 21.64
C ALA A 273 6.01 -11.33 22.02
N PRO A 274 5.79 -10.37 22.94
CA PRO A 274 4.45 -9.96 23.33
C PRO A 274 3.82 -9.01 22.30
N TYR A 275 2.49 -9.01 22.23
CA TYR A 275 1.68 -8.05 21.45
C TYR A 275 2.13 -7.91 20.00
N ALA A 276 2.26 -9.05 19.31
CA ALA A 276 2.75 -9.11 17.95
C ALA A 276 1.64 -8.85 16.93
N ASN A 277 1.90 -7.96 15.98
CA ASN A 277 1.01 -7.54 14.90
C ASN A 277 1.69 -7.83 13.55
N ARG A 278 1.24 -8.86 12.82
CA ARG A 278 1.81 -9.28 11.54
C ARG A 278 1.35 -8.37 10.42
N PHE A 279 2.26 -7.98 9.52
CA PHE A 279 1.91 -7.19 8.34
C PHE A 279 2.45 -7.77 7.00
N THR A 280 3.64 -8.38 6.98
CA THR A 280 4.14 -9.10 5.78
C THR A 280 5.05 -10.25 6.19
N ASN A 281 5.05 -11.36 5.45
CA ASN A 281 5.95 -12.50 5.66
C ASN A 281 6.08 -12.87 7.17
N GLY A 282 7.31 -13.02 7.67
CA GLY A 282 7.58 -13.21 9.10
C GLY A 282 7.67 -11.92 9.92
N ALA A 283 7.36 -10.75 9.36
CA ALA A 283 7.50 -9.46 10.01
C ALA A 283 6.29 -9.13 10.89
N TYR A 284 6.58 -8.82 12.16
CA TYR A 284 5.60 -8.37 13.14
C TYR A 284 6.10 -7.08 13.81
N ILE A 285 5.17 -6.17 14.13
CA ILE A 285 5.39 -5.13 15.13
C ILE A 285 5.11 -5.76 16.49
N HIS A 286 6.08 -5.81 17.40
CA HIS A 286 5.94 -6.49 18.69
C HIS A 286 6.75 -5.82 19.81
N GLY A 287 6.48 -6.18 21.07
CA GLY A 287 7.20 -5.67 22.25
C GLY A 287 8.59 -6.31 22.42
N VAL A 288 9.27 -6.07 23.53
CA VAL A 288 10.62 -6.63 23.72
C VAL A 288 10.54 -8.17 23.87
N PRO A 289 11.27 -8.95 23.04
CA PRO A 289 11.31 -10.40 23.15
C PRO A 289 11.79 -10.87 24.52
N VAL A 290 11.17 -11.93 25.01
CA VAL A 290 11.51 -12.57 26.28
C VAL A 290 12.06 -13.96 25.98
N ASN A 291 13.38 -14.12 26.17
CA ASN A 291 14.06 -15.39 25.97
C ASN A 291 13.64 -16.42 27.03
N ALA A 292 13.45 -17.66 26.61
CA ALA A 292 13.24 -18.77 27.54
C ALA A 292 14.44 -18.90 28.50
N PRO A 293 14.23 -19.25 29.78
CA PRO A 293 12.96 -19.64 30.40
C PRO A 293 12.15 -18.48 30.99
N ARG A 294 12.58 -17.22 30.81
CA ARG A 294 11.88 -16.06 31.40
C ARG A 294 10.46 -15.97 30.86
N LYS A 295 9.51 -15.65 31.75
CA LYS A 295 8.08 -15.51 31.40
C LYS A 295 7.56 -14.08 31.56
N SER A 296 8.21 -13.28 32.40
CA SER A 296 7.83 -11.88 32.65
C SER A 296 8.20 -11.00 31.47
N LEU A 297 7.29 -10.07 31.16
CA LEU A 297 7.49 -9.07 30.12
C LEU A 297 8.71 -8.19 30.46
N ILE A 298 9.35 -7.69 29.41
CA ILE A 298 10.42 -6.69 29.49
C ILE A 298 9.83 -5.43 28.89
N GLU A 299 9.81 -4.34 29.64
CA GLU A 299 9.19 -3.11 29.14
C GLU A 299 10.00 -2.48 28.02
N TYR A 300 11.29 -2.28 28.24
CA TYR A 300 12.14 -1.50 27.36
C TYR A 300 13.48 -2.20 27.10
N SER A 301 14.04 -2.00 25.91
CA SER A 301 15.37 -2.47 25.53
C SER A 301 16.24 -1.27 25.17
N PRO A 302 17.47 -1.15 25.71
CA PRO A 302 18.41 -0.09 25.33
C PRO A 302 18.79 -0.08 23.85
N SER A 303 18.47 -1.15 23.11
CA SER A 303 18.69 -1.22 21.66
C SER A 303 17.62 -0.52 20.83
N LEU A 304 16.48 -0.15 21.41
CA LEU A 304 15.42 0.54 20.68
C LEU A 304 15.94 1.88 20.15
N GLY A 305 15.63 2.20 18.90
CA GLY A 305 16.10 3.44 18.26
C GLY A 305 17.59 3.45 17.95
N THR A 306 18.30 2.32 17.99
CA THR A 306 19.74 2.27 17.71
C THR A 306 20.03 1.94 16.25
N THR A 307 20.34 0.69 15.93
CA THR A 307 20.53 0.18 14.56
C THR A 307 19.56 -0.99 14.35
N PRO A 308 19.33 -1.43 13.11
CA PRO A 308 18.61 -2.67 12.89
C PRO A 308 19.28 -3.85 13.61
N ARG A 309 18.49 -4.70 14.28
CA ARG A 309 18.99 -5.89 15.03
C ARG A 309 18.05 -7.09 15.03
N SER A 310 16.83 -6.98 14.53
CA SER A 310 15.84 -8.05 14.58
C SER A 310 15.97 -9.01 13.39
N HIS A 311 15.25 -10.14 13.44
CA HIS A 311 15.14 -11.12 12.35
C HIS A 311 13.94 -10.81 11.44
N MET A 312 13.85 -9.57 10.90
CA MET A 312 12.77 -9.00 10.06
C MET A 312 11.69 -8.19 10.81
N CYS A 313 11.43 -8.48 12.08
CA CYS A 313 10.38 -7.81 12.85
C CYS A 313 10.70 -6.34 13.22
N VAL A 314 9.70 -5.63 13.73
CA VAL A 314 9.83 -4.29 14.28
C VAL A 314 9.61 -4.38 15.78
N ARG A 315 10.69 -4.25 16.55
CA ARG A 315 10.67 -4.33 18.00
C ARG A 315 10.44 -2.95 18.60
N ASN A 316 9.56 -2.86 19.59
CA ASN A 316 9.21 -1.61 20.28
C ASN A 316 9.28 -1.81 21.80
N ALA A 317 9.06 -0.72 22.55
CA ALA A 317 8.70 -0.84 23.95
C ALA A 317 7.46 -1.73 24.07
N THR A 318 7.38 -2.57 25.11
CA THR A 318 6.30 -3.54 25.23
C THR A 318 4.95 -2.87 25.44
N SER A 319 4.87 -1.79 26.21
CA SER A 319 3.66 -0.98 26.33
C SER A 319 3.26 -0.28 25.02
N HIS A 320 4.21 0.21 24.22
CA HIS A 320 3.92 0.76 22.89
C HIS A 320 3.37 -0.30 21.93
N ALA A 321 3.96 -1.50 21.93
CA ALA A 321 3.46 -2.62 21.14
C ALA A 321 2.06 -3.06 21.59
N GLN A 322 1.76 -3.00 22.89
CA GLN A 322 0.42 -3.22 23.40
C GLN A 322 -0.56 -2.16 22.90
N PHE A 323 -0.19 -0.88 22.96
CA PHE A 323 -0.99 0.20 22.39
C PHE A 323 -1.33 -0.06 20.92
N VAL A 324 -0.34 -0.39 20.07
CA VAL A 324 -0.58 -0.76 18.68
C VAL A 324 -1.50 -1.98 18.56
N TYR A 325 -1.29 -2.99 19.41
CA TYR A 325 -2.10 -4.20 19.45
C TYR A 325 -3.56 -3.94 19.80
N ASP A 326 -3.85 -2.95 20.64
CA ASP A 326 -5.22 -2.61 21.03
C ASP A 326 -5.87 -1.65 20.01
N TRP A 327 -5.11 -0.66 19.51
CA TRP A 327 -5.61 0.41 18.65
C TRP A 327 -5.78 0.04 17.15
N ALA A 328 -4.94 -0.84 16.59
CA ALA A 328 -4.87 -1.07 15.13
C ALA A 328 -5.68 -2.30 14.64
N PRO A 329 -6.90 -2.17 14.10
CA PRO A 329 -7.71 -3.32 13.64
C PRO A 329 -7.03 -4.15 12.52
N VAL A 330 -7.35 -5.46 12.50
CA VAL A 330 -6.83 -6.39 11.50
C VAL A 330 -7.60 -6.24 10.19
N ASN A 331 -6.88 -6.18 9.07
CA ASN A 331 -7.35 -5.92 7.70
C ASN A 331 -7.83 -4.49 7.43
N GLU A 332 -7.72 -3.60 8.40
CA GLU A 332 -8.21 -2.21 8.33
C GLU A 332 -7.11 -1.18 8.67
N THR A 333 -5.90 -1.64 9.02
CA THR A 333 -4.74 -0.78 9.26
C THR A 333 -3.65 -1.01 8.22
N ILE A 334 -3.10 0.08 7.68
CA ILE A 334 -1.95 0.07 6.78
C ILE A 334 -0.65 0.24 7.55
N VAL A 335 0.39 -0.49 7.15
CA VAL A 335 1.76 -0.37 7.62
C VAL A 335 2.64 0.03 6.45
N PHE A 336 3.21 1.23 6.53
CA PHE A 336 4.26 1.70 5.64
C PHE A 336 5.62 1.42 6.27
N VAL A 337 6.53 0.85 5.47
CA VAL A 337 7.93 0.69 5.84
C VAL A 337 8.78 1.49 4.86
N LEU A 338 9.51 2.46 5.38
CA LEU A 338 10.28 3.45 4.62
C LEU A 338 11.72 3.55 5.11
N GLU A 339 12.55 4.20 4.30
CA GLU A 339 13.94 4.60 4.57
C GLU A 339 14.08 6.08 4.28
#